data_AF-A0A938DH45-F1
#
_entry.id   AF-A0A938DH45-F1
#
_cell.length_a   1.000
_cell.length_b   1.000
_cell.length_c   1.000
_cell.angle_alpha   90.00
_cell.angle_beta   90.00
_cell.angle_gamma   90.00
#
_symmetry.space_group_name_H-M   'P 1'
#
loop_
_entity.id
_entity.type
_entity.pdbx_description
1 polymer ?
#
loop_
_entity_poly.entity_id
_entity_poly.type
_entity_poly.pdbx_seq_one_letter_code
_entity_poly.pdbx_strand_id
1 'polypeptide(L)'
;LGVSRATAYRMMKTFRTCGAVTAPWTRPVGRPKGARCLDPRREQLIQEAIKAYYSHTLRPRFRALVEDVQRRCNEELLPPPNWRTIRKRLRDFEGRNRGASSGVN
;
A
#
# COMPACT_ATOMS: atom_id res chain seq x y z
N LEU A 1 -5.53 -32.15 24.62
CA LEU A 1 -5.09 -30.92 23.92
C LEU A 1 -5.08 -31.24 22.42
N GLY A 2 -6.09 -30.81 21.65
CA GLY A 2 -6.28 -31.20 20.24
C GLY A 2 -5.26 -30.61 19.25
N VAL A 3 -3.98 -30.56 19.60
CA VAL A 3 -2.88 -30.03 18.78
C VAL A 3 -1.82 -31.10 18.56
N SER A 4 -1.18 -31.08 17.39
CA SER A 4 -0.10 -32.03 17.10
C SER A 4 1.13 -31.79 17.97
N ARG A 5 1.93 -32.85 18.19
CA ARG A 5 3.20 -32.78 18.94
C ARG A 5 4.12 -31.66 18.42
N ALA A 6 4.23 -31.53 17.09
CA ALA A 6 5.04 -30.49 16.47
C ALA A 6 4.55 -29.07 16.83
N THR A 7 3.23 -28.85 16.89
CA THR A 7 2.65 -27.57 17.31
C THR A 7 2.96 -27.27 18.78
N ALA A 8 2.82 -28.27 19.65
CA ALA A 8 3.18 -28.13 21.07
C ALA A 8 4.65 -27.75 21.25
N TYR A 9 5.58 -28.41 20.55
CA TYR A 9 7.01 -28.07 20.59
C TYR A 9 7.30 -26.65 20.07
N ARG A 10 6.62 -26.20 19.00
CA ARG A 10 6.76 -24.82 18.51
C ARG A 10 6.28 -23.80 19.55
N MET A 11 5.17 -24.08 20.23
CA MET A 11 4.64 -23.22 21.31
C MET A 11 5.63 -23.12 22.47
N MET A 12 6.19 -24.25 22.92
CA MET A 12 7.21 -24.28 23.97
C MET A 12 8.48 -23.51 23.58
N LYS A 13 8.93 -23.64 22.33
CA LYS A 13 10.09 -22.90 21.81
C LYS A 13 9.84 -21.40 21.86
N THR A 14 8.71 -20.93 21.33
CA THR A 14 8.36 -19.49 21.34
C THR A 14 8.31 -18.94 22.77
N PHE A 15 7.68 -19.66 23.69
CA PHE A 15 7.58 -19.28 25.10
C PHE A 15 8.96 -19.09 25.74
N ARG A 16 9.89 -20.04 25.51
CA ARG A 16 11.26 -19.98 26.04
C ARG A 16 12.07 -18.79 25.51
N THR A 17 11.85 -18.37 24.26
CA THR A 17 12.57 -17.22 23.66
C THR A 17 12.03 -15.86 24.06
N CYS A 18 10.71 -15.73 24.27
CA CYS A 18 10.05 -14.42 24.44
C CYS A 18 9.60 -14.13 25.88
N GLY A 19 9.70 -15.10 26.81
CA GLY A 19 9.37 -14.93 28.23
C GLY A 19 7.87 -14.76 28.54
N ALA A 20 7.02 -14.64 27.51
CA ALA A 20 5.57 -14.53 27.62
C ALA A 20 4.88 -15.43 26.58
N VAL A 21 3.67 -15.90 26.89
CA VAL A 21 2.76 -16.52 25.91
C VAL A 21 2.28 -15.41 24.98
N THR A 22 3.04 -15.13 23.91
CA THR A 22 2.57 -14.27 22.84
C THR A 22 1.37 -14.96 22.19
N ALA A 23 0.19 -14.35 22.28
CA ALA A 23 -1.00 -14.89 21.61
C ALA A 23 -0.66 -15.09 20.12
N PRO A 24 -1.08 -16.19 19.47
CA PRO A 24 -0.74 -16.44 18.06
C PRO A 24 -1.04 -15.26 17.11
N TRP A 25 -1.97 -14.41 17.50
CA TRP A 25 -2.41 -13.18 16.82
C TRP A 25 -1.44 -11.98 16.96
N THR A 26 -0.47 -11.98 17.89
CA THR A 26 0.47 -10.87 18.05
C THR A 26 1.59 -10.88 17.01
N ARG A 27 1.77 -12.00 16.29
CA ARG A 27 2.67 -12.05 15.15
C ARG A 27 1.95 -11.41 13.96
N PRO A 28 2.53 -10.39 13.29
CA PRO A 28 1.96 -9.91 12.04
C PRO A 28 2.03 -11.04 11.01
N VAL A 29 0.88 -11.59 10.66
CA VAL A 29 0.75 -12.61 9.62
C VAL A 29 0.51 -11.89 8.28
N GLY A 30 1.32 -12.22 7.28
CA GLY A 30 1.21 -11.66 5.94
C GLY A 30 1.86 -10.28 5.79
N ARG A 31 1.58 -9.65 4.65
CA ARG A 31 2.13 -8.34 4.30
C ARG A 31 1.44 -7.25 5.15
N PRO A 32 2.19 -6.33 5.78
CA PRO A 32 1.59 -5.30 6.62
C PRO A 32 0.62 -4.43 5.83
N LYS A 33 -0.44 -3.96 6.50
CA LYS A 33 -1.42 -3.05 5.92
C LYS A 33 -0.70 -1.80 5.41
N GLY A 34 -0.97 -1.43 4.15
CA GLY A 34 -0.35 -0.25 3.53
C GLY A 34 1.00 -0.51 2.85
N ALA A 35 1.57 -1.72 2.95
CA ALA A 35 2.77 -2.07 2.21
C ALA A 35 2.59 -1.85 0.70
N ARG A 36 3.62 -1.28 0.08
CA ARG A 36 3.70 -1.03 -1.36
C ARG A 36 4.66 -2.05 -1.97
N CYS A 37 4.29 -2.57 -3.14
CA CYS A 37 4.96 -3.73 -3.75
C CYS A 37 5.42 -3.44 -5.17
N LEU A 38 5.00 -2.30 -5.73
CA LEU A 38 5.56 -1.78 -6.96
C LEU A 38 6.98 -1.30 -6.64
N ASP A 39 7.84 -1.32 -7.66
CA ASP A 39 9.15 -0.69 -7.55
C ASP A 39 8.99 0.80 -7.24
N PRO A 40 10.01 1.40 -6.61
CA PRO A 40 9.97 2.80 -6.22
C PRO A 40 9.71 3.75 -7.40
N ARG A 41 10.21 3.43 -8.61
CA ARG A 41 10.10 4.31 -9.77
C ARG A 41 8.66 4.39 -10.26
N ARG A 42 7.97 3.26 -10.41
CA ARG A 42 6.52 3.26 -10.73
C ARG A 42 5.70 3.96 -9.66
N GLU A 43 6.05 3.83 -8.39
CA GLU A 43 5.37 4.57 -7.31
C GLU A 43 5.58 6.09 -7.41
N GLN A 44 6.75 6.55 -7.86
CA GLN A 44 7.01 7.97 -8.13
C GLN A 44 6.17 8.46 -9.31
N LEU A 45 6.17 7.74 -10.43
CA LEU A 45 5.40 8.10 -11.62
C LEU A 45 3.90 8.25 -11.33
N ILE A 46 3.34 7.32 -10.53
CA ILE A 46 1.93 7.43 -10.09
C ILE A 46 1.71 8.70 -9.26
N GLN A 47 2.62 9.03 -8.34
CA GLN A 47 2.48 10.23 -7.50
C GLN A 47 2.58 11.51 -8.29
N GLU A 48 3.50 11.59 -9.24
CA GLU A 48 3.68 12.75 -10.12
C GLU A 48 2.44 12.94 -11.02
N ALA A 49 1.91 11.86 -11.59
CA ALA A 49 0.68 11.93 -12.39
C ALA A 49 -0.52 12.38 -11.57
N ILE A 50 -0.66 11.87 -10.33
CA ILE A 50 -1.72 12.32 -9.42
C ILE A 50 -1.55 13.80 -9.06
N LYS A 51 -0.34 14.27 -8.76
CA LYS A 51 -0.10 15.70 -8.48
C LYS A 51 -0.49 16.56 -9.67
N ALA A 52 -0.02 16.21 -10.87
CA ALA A 52 -0.37 16.90 -12.11
C ALA A 52 -1.88 16.93 -12.34
N TYR A 53 -2.59 15.82 -12.07
CA TYR A 53 -4.04 15.74 -12.18
C TYR A 53 -4.79 16.74 -11.28
N TYR A 54 -4.27 17.05 -10.09
CA TYR A 54 -4.85 18.09 -9.20
C TYR A 54 -4.36 19.50 -9.49
N SER A 55 -3.24 19.67 -10.19
CA SER A 55 -2.74 20.99 -10.62
C SER A 55 -3.57 21.62 -11.74
N HIS A 56 -4.40 20.85 -12.45
CA HIS A 56 -5.24 21.37 -13.52
C HIS A 56 -6.49 22.07 -12.97
N THR A 57 -6.78 23.27 -13.49
CA THR A 57 -7.98 24.05 -13.16
C THR A 57 -9.27 23.26 -13.45
N LEU A 58 -9.27 22.47 -14.52
CA LEU A 58 -10.32 21.52 -14.84
C LEU A 58 -9.85 20.13 -14.45
N ARG A 59 -10.52 19.50 -13.48
CA ARG A 59 -10.19 18.12 -13.07
C ARG A 59 -10.34 17.18 -14.27
N PRO A 60 -9.25 16.56 -14.76
CA PRO A 60 -9.35 15.59 -15.85
C PRO A 60 -10.23 14.40 -15.43
N ARG A 61 -10.68 13.58 -16.37
CA ARG A 61 -11.37 12.33 -16.02
C ARG A 61 -10.37 11.31 -15.45
N PHE A 62 -10.81 10.42 -14.55
CA PHE A 62 -9.96 9.35 -14.01
C PHE A 62 -9.30 8.49 -15.11
N ARG A 63 -9.97 8.28 -16.25
CA ARG A 63 -9.40 7.58 -17.40
C ARG A 63 -8.14 8.28 -17.94
N ALA A 64 -8.16 9.61 -18.02
CA ALA A 64 -7.00 10.40 -18.48
C ALA A 64 -5.81 10.25 -17.52
N LEU A 65 -6.06 10.15 -16.21
CA LEU A 65 -5.01 9.84 -15.22
C LEU A 65 -4.40 8.44 -15.47
N VAL A 66 -5.24 7.44 -15.75
CA VAL A 66 -4.75 6.08 -16.04
C VAL A 66 -3.90 6.07 -17.31
N GLU A 67 -4.35 6.73 -18.37
CA GLU A 67 -3.62 6.85 -19.64
C GLU A 67 -2.31 7.60 -19.46
N ASP A 68 -2.28 8.68 -18.67
CA ASP A 68 -1.06 9.43 -18.37
C ASP A 68 -0.03 8.58 -17.60
N VAL A 69 -0.47 7.84 -16.58
CA VAL A 69 0.41 6.92 -15.84
C VAL A 69 0.97 5.83 -16.76
N GLN A 70 0.13 5.24 -17.62
CA GLN A 70 0.56 4.20 -18.56
C GLN A 70 1.57 4.75 -19.56
N ARG A 71 1.31 5.95 -20.11
CA ARG A 71 2.23 6.64 -21.02
C ARG A 71 3.59 6.87 -20.37
N ARG A 72 3.65 7.44 -19.17
CA ARG A 72 4.91 7.67 -18.44
C ARG A 72 5.67 6.39 -18.13
N CYS A 73 4.96 5.32 -17.74
CA CYS A 73 5.61 4.02 -17.53
C CYS A 73 6.20 3.47 -18.83
N ASN A 74 5.48 3.58 -19.95
CA ASN A 74 5.95 3.11 -21.25
C ASN A 74 7.16 3.92 -21.75
N GLU A 75 7.17 5.24 -21.54
CA GLU A 75 8.31 6.13 -21.86
C GLU A 75 9.59 5.71 -21.12
N GLU A 76 9.46 5.12 -19.93
CA GLU A 76 10.57 4.61 -19.13
C GLU A 76 10.80 3.10 -19.29
N LEU A 77 10.14 2.44 -20.24
CA LEU A 77 10.23 0.98 -20.47
C LEU A 77 9.83 0.16 -19.23
N LEU A 78 8.94 0.69 -18.39
CA LEU A 78 8.42 0.04 -17.19
C LEU A 78 7.04 -0.58 -17.45
N PRO A 79 6.75 -1.76 -16.90
CA PRO A 79 5.43 -2.39 -17.06
C PRO A 79 4.35 -1.56 -16.34
N PRO A 80 3.31 -1.12 -17.06
CA PRO A 80 2.32 -0.21 -16.50
C PRO A 80 1.54 -0.84 -15.34
N PRO A 81 1.23 -0.06 -14.30
CA PRO A 81 0.46 -0.56 -13.17
C PRO A 81 -1.01 -0.80 -13.55
N ASN A 82 -1.67 -1.73 -12.87
CA ASN A 82 -3.11 -1.95 -13.01
C ASN A 82 -3.90 -0.70 -12.57
N TRP A 83 -4.98 -0.37 -13.26
CA TRP A 83 -5.85 0.77 -12.94
C TRP A 83 -6.38 0.76 -11.49
N ARG A 84 -6.58 -0.42 -10.90
CA ARG A 84 -6.99 -0.57 -9.49
C ARG A 84 -5.92 -0.04 -8.53
N THR A 85 -4.64 -0.25 -8.86
CA THR A 85 -3.51 0.31 -8.10
C THR A 85 -3.53 1.82 -8.18
N ILE A 86 -3.71 2.40 -9.37
CA ILE A 86 -3.81 3.85 -9.58
C ILE A 86 -5.00 4.42 -8.79
N ARG A 87 -6.17 3.78 -8.86
CA ARG A 87 -7.37 4.21 -8.10
C ARG A 87 -7.13 4.17 -6.59
N LYS A 88 -6.45 3.14 -6.08
CA LYS A 88 -6.08 3.06 -4.68
C LYS A 88 -5.14 4.20 -4.29
N ARG A 89 -4.11 4.48 -5.08
CA ARG A 89 -3.16 5.57 -4.85
C ARG A 89 -3.81 6.96 -4.89
N LEU A 90 -4.77 7.14 -5.79
CA LEU A 90 -5.58 8.35 -5.85
C LEU A 90 -6.37 8.56 -4.55
N ARG A 91 -7.07 7.52 -4.06
CA ARG A 91 -7.79 7.60 -2.78
C ARG A 91 -6.87 7.82 -1.58
N ASP A 92 -5.71 7.17 -1.56
CA ASP A 92 -4.70 7.39 -0.52
C ASP A 92 -4.21 8.85 -0.53
N PHE A 93 -4.10 9.47 -1.71
CA PHE A 93 -3.76 10.89 -1.86
C PHE A 93 -4.89 11.81 -1.38
N GLU A 94 -6.14 11.54 -1.79
CA GLU A 94 -7.32 12.30 -1.36
C GLU A 94 -7.53 12.24 0.16
N GLY A 95 -7.38 11.07 0.77
CA GLY A 95 -7.51 10.89 2.21
C GLY A 95 -6.48 11.71 2.98
N ARG A 96 -5.22 11.74 2.50
CA ARG A 96 -4.17 12.60 3.08
C ARG A 96 -4.48 14.08 2.92
N ASN A 97 -4.95 14.49 1.74
CA ASN A 97 -5.25 15.90 1.47
C ASN A 97 -6.45 16.41 2.29
N ARG A 98 -7.48 15.59 2.50
CA ARG A 98 -8.62 15.93 3.38
C ARG A 98 -8.24 16.01 4.85
N GLY A 99 -7.42 15.07 5.32
CA GLY A 99 -6.92 15.07 6.71
C GLY A 99 -6.09 16.31 7.04
N ALA A 100 -5.36 16.87 6.07
CA ALA A 100 -4.59 18.11 6.25
C ALA A 100 -5.47 19.36 6.45
N SER A 101 -6.69 19.38 5.91
CA SER A 101 -7.63 20.51 6.05
C SER A 101 -8.46 20.49 7.33
N SER A 102 -8.51 19.37 8.06
CA SER A 102 -9.28 19.23 9.32
C SER A 102 -8.45 19.46 10.59
N GLY A 103 -7.17 19.82 10.47
CA GLY A 103 -6.27 20.09 11.61
C GLY A 103 -6.20 21.56 12.04
N VAL A 104 -7.16 22.40 11.63
CA VAL A 104 -7.27 23.81 12.05
C VAL A 104 -8.59 23.97 12.80
N ASN A 105 -8.57 23.69 14.10
CA ASN A 105 -9.51 24.26 15.08
C ASN A 105 -8.87 24.19 16.47
#